data_AF-R7HX05-F1
#
_entry.id   AF-R7HX05-F1
#
_cell.length_a   1.000
_cell.length_b   1.000
_cell.length_c   1.000
_cell.angle_alpha   90.00
_cell.angle_beta   90.00
_cell.angle_gamma   90.00
#
_symmetry.space_group_name_H-M   'P 1'
#
loop_
_entity.id
_entity.type
_entity.pdbx_description
1 polymer ?
#
loop_
_entity_poly.entity_id
_entity_poly.type
_entity_poly.pdbx_seq_one_letter_code
_entity_poly.pdbx_strand_id
1 'polypeptide(L)'
;MGIIGIIAVLLLPRVFDSIEEKQYDTARKVILKNIGDAVKLVALNSDIRSAENSEDFVENYLSKEIKMLKTCSNENLRECGIETGTNKIFTVNEQRATMPITINDLAPNMSKGTYIDPSEKSYGFVMPNGYSFNLFYNKSCISDNKSSAMFFQDRMCLNVIYDINGLSSPNQMGKDIGFVTVLYPNSIEMHTVAPNVYKVNSSDANFYTAPSICAKLGAEYKVPEKDELMAMYFNFNLLNLNSDYLSSTSIDNETSWAMGSNSGWITPYLKTRGARLRCVK
;
A
#
# COMPACT_ATOMS: atom_id res chain seq x y z
N MET A 1 -1.52 -52.13 34.82
CA MET A 1 -0.91 -51.95 33.49
C MET A 1 -1.52 -50.70 32.88
N GLY A 2 -0.71 -49.66 32.68
CA GLY A 2 -1.16 -48.30 32.41
C GLY A 2 -1.58 -48.09 30.96
N ILE A 3 -2.65 -47.32 30.77
CA ILE A 3 -3.06 -46.77 29.49
C ILE A 3 -1.99 -45.76 29.08
N ILE A 4 -1.26 -46.05 28.00
CA ILE A 4 -0.41 -45.07 27.33
C ILE A 4 -1.34 -44.14 26.56
N GLY A 5 -1.71 -43.03 27.20
CA GLY A 5 -2.32 -41.90 26.51
C GLY A 5 -1.27 -41.27 25.61
N ILE A 6 -1.36 -41.52 24.31
CA ILE A 6 -0.64 -40.74 23.30
C ILE A 6 -1.19 -39.32 23.39
N ILE A 7 -0.43 -38.42 24.01
CA ILE A 7 -0.70 -36.98 23.91
C ILE A 7 -0.33 -36.58 22.49
N ALA A 8 -1.32 -36.45 21.62
CA ALA A 8 -1.17 -35.70 20.38
C ALA A 8 -0.98 -34.24 20.77
N VAL A 9 0.28 -33.80 20.89
CA VAL A 9 0.60 -32.37 20.93
C VAL A 9 0.33 -31.83 19.53
N LEU A 10 -0.91 -31.38 19.35
CA LEU A 10 -1.39 -30.73 18.14
C LEU A 10 -0.57 -29.44 17.92
N LEU A 11 0.22 -29.41 16.85
CA LEU A 11 0.99 -28.25 16.35
C LEU A 11 0.05 -27.15 15.78
N LEU A 12 -1.08 -26.89 16.44
CA LEU A 12 -2.17 -26.03 15.97
C LEU A 12 -1.75 -24.57 15.71
N PRO A 13 -0.95 -23.90 16.56
CA PRO A 13 -0.68 -22.47 16.37
C PRO A 13 -0.04 -22.14 15.02
N ARG A 14 0.98 -22.92 14.62
CA ARG A 14 1.70 -22.68 13.35
C ARG A 14 0.85 -22.92 12.11
N VAL A 15 -0.14 -23.81 12.20
CA VAL A 15 -1.05 -24.10 11.09
C VAL A 15 -2.03 -22.94 10.90
N PHE A 16 -2.54 -22.36 11.99
CA PHE A 16 -3.39 -21.17 11.92
C PHE A 16 -2.65 -19.97 11.33
N ASP A 17 -1.45 -19.67 11.81
CA ASP A 17 -0.62 -18.58 11.27
C ASP A 17 -0.39 -18.72 9.75
N SER A 18 -0.12 -19.96 9.28
CA SER A 18 0.09 -20.24 7.86
C SER A 18 -1.20 -20.11 7.02
N ILE A 19 -2.36 -20.39 7.61
CA ILE A 19 -3.66 -20.25 6.92
C ILE A 19 -4.01 -18.77 6.81
N GLU A 20 -3.87 -17.99 7.88
CA GLU A 20 -4.14 -16.55 7.89
C GLU A 20 -3.24 -15.81 6.89
N GLU A 21 -1.95 -16.14 6.85
CA GLU A 21 -1.03 -15.54 5.87
C GLU A 21 -1.45 -15.84 4.41
N LYS A 22 -1.91 -17.07 4.13
CA LYS A 22 -2.40 -17.44 2.80
C LYS A 22 -3.72 -16.74 2.45
N GLN A 23 -4.61 -16.60 3.43
CA GLN A 23 -5.88 -15.88 3.24
C GLN A 23 -5.60 -14.41 2.91
N TYR A 24 -4.72 -13.76 3.66
CA TYR A 24 -4.29 -12.40 3.39
C TYR A 24 -3.63 -12.25 2.01
N ASP A 25 -2.69 -13.13 1.66
CA ASP A 25 -2.02 -13.08 0.35
C ASP A 25 -3.01 -13.24 -0.81
N THR A 26 -3.99 -14.13 -0.64
CA THR A 26 -5.07 -14.33 -1.63
C THR A 26 -5.97 -13.10 -1.71
N ALA A 27 -6.40 -12.55 -0.57
CA ALA A 27 -7.23 -11.36 -0.53
C ALA A 27 -6.52 -10.16 -1.18
N ARG A 28 -5.23 -9.94 -0.88
CA ARG A 28 -4.40 -8.90 -1.51
C ARG A 28 -4.45 -8.98 -3.04
N LYS A 29 -4.23 -10.16 -3.60
CA LYS A 29 -4.21 -10.37 -5.06
C LYS A 29 -5.59 -10.13 -5.69
N VAL A 30 -6.66 -10.59 -5.04
CA VAL A 30 -8.03 -10.37 -5.50
C VAL A 30 -8.39 -8.89 -5.44
N ILE A 31 -8.05 -8.21 -4.34
CA ILE A 31 -8.30 -6.78 -4.15
C ILE A 31 -7.52 -5.95 -5.17
N LEU A 32 -6.22 -6.22 -5.35
CA LEU A 32 -5.39 -5.58 -6.36
C LEU A 32 -6.03 -5.67 -7.75
N LYS A 33 -6.45 -6.88 -8.15
CA LYS A 33 -7.09 -7.09 -9.44
C LYS A 33 -8.42 -6.35 -9.55
N ASN A 34 -9.29 -6.46 -8.55
CA ASN A 34 -10.63 -5.87 -8.59
C ASN A 34 -10.57 -4.33 -8.62
N ILE A 35 -9.76 -3.72 -7.76
CA ILE A 35 -9.61 -2.26 -7.72
C ILE A 35 -8.89 -1.78 -8.98
N GLY A 36 -7.83 -2.46 -9.42
CA GLY A 36 -7.09 -2.11 -10.64
C GLY A 36 -7.97 -2.15 -11.88
N ASP A 37 -8.75 -3.23 -12.07
CA ASP A 37 -9.65 -3.36 -13.21
C ASP A 37 -10.77 -2.32 -13.18
N ALA A 38 -11.39 -2.09 -12.02
CA ALA A 38 -12.47 -1.12 -11.88
C ALA A 38 -11.99 0.31 -12.14
N VAL A 39 -10.86 0.71 -11.56
CA VAL A 39 -10.30 2.04 -11.77
C VAL A 39 -9.84 2.23 -13.21
N LYS A 40 -9.31 1.17 -13.85
CA LYS A 40 -8.98 1.21 -15.27
C LYS A 40 -10.22 1.41 -16.14
N LEU A 41 -11.35 0.79 -15.81
CA LEU A 41 -12.63 1.01 -16.50
C LEU A 41 -13.12 2.45 -16.31
N VAL A 42 -13.02 2.98 -15.08
CA VAL A 42 -13.32 4.41 -14.81
C VAL A 42 -12.46 5.30 -15.71
N ALA A 43 -11.15 5.06 -15.82
CA ALA A 43 -10.23 5.84 -16.65
C ALA A 43 -10.40 5.65 -18.18
N LEU A 44 -11.08 4.58 -18.61
CA LEU A 44 -11.42 4.36 -20.02
C LEU A 44 -12.74 5.05 -20.39
N ASN A 45 -13.71 5.04 -19.48
CA ASN A 45 -15.04 5.60 -19.69
C ASN A 45 -15.13 7.09 -19.35
N SER A 46 -14.23 7.57 -18.49
CA SER A 46 -14.12 8.94 -17.99
C SER A 46 -12.65 9.27 -17.68
N ASP A 47 -12.30 10.53 -17.43
CA ASP A 47 -10.99 10.83 -16.84
C ASP A 47 -11.05 10.45 -15.35
N ILE A 48 -10.09 9.68 -14.84
CA ILE A 48 -10.03 9.34 -13.40
C ILE A 48 -10.03 10.58 -12.51
N ARG A 49 -9.61 11.73 -13.06
CA ARG A 49 -9.54 13.04 -12.42
C ARG A 49 -10.86 13.81 -12.42
N SER A 50 -11.92 13.26 -13.02
CA SER A 50 -13.21 13.95 -13.15
C SER A 50 -13.99 14.07 -11.84
N ALA A 51 -13.67 13.27 -10.83
CA ALA A 51 -14.33 13.38 -9.53
C ALA A 51 -13.80 14.57 -8.73
N GLU A 52 -14.66 15.17 -7.91
CA GLU A 52 -14.30 16.35 -7.10
C GLU A 52 -13.48 16.03 -5.86
N ASN A 53 -13.73 14.89 -5.23
CA ASN A 53 -13.08 14.39 -4.01
C ASN A 53 -13.31 12.87 -3.86
N SER A 54 -12.82 12.28 -2.77
CA SER A 54 -12.92 10.83 -2.51
C SER A 54 -14.37 10.31 -2.45
N GLU A 55 -15.30 11.10 -1.90
CA GLU A 55 -16.72 10.74 -1.82
C GLU A 55 -17.34 10.66 -3.21
N ASP A 56 -17.17 11.71 -4.01
CA ASP A 56 -17.67 11.77 -5.38
C ASP A 56 -17.07 10.64 -6.24
N PHE A 57 -15.77 10.36 -6.08
CA PHE A 57 -15.12 9.25 -6.79
C PHE A 57 -15.77 7.90 -6.45
N VAL A 58 -15.99 7.63 -5.16
CA VAL A 58 -16.59 6.36 -4.72
C VAL A 58 -18.03 6.24 -5.18
N GLU A 59 -18.85 7.26 -4.93
CA GLU A 59 -20.29 7.22 -5.14
C GLU A 59 -20.69 7.31 -6.62
N ASN A 60 -19.97 8.10 -7.43
CA ASN A 60 -20.37 8.40 -8.80
C ASN A 60 -19.52 7.74 -9.89
N TYR A 61 -18.35 7.20 -9.56
CA TYR A 61 -17.45 6.55 -10.53
C TYR A 61 -17.20 5.10 -10.16
N LEU A 62 -16.61 4.83 -9.00
CA LEU A 62 -16.20 3.48 -8.60
C LEU A 62 -17.40 2.55 -8.37
N SER A 63 -18.49 3.05 -7.78
CA SER A 63 -19.73 2.29 -7.52
C SER A 63 -20.39 1.70 -8.77
N LYS A 64 -20.11 2.27 -9.96
CA LYS A 64 -20.60 1.76 -11.26
C LYS A 64 -19.87 0.49 -11.69
N GLU A 65 -18.61 0.33 -11.25
CA GLU A 65 -17.72 -0.75 -11.67
C GLU A 65 -17.59 -1.84 -10.60
N ILE A 66 -17.78 -1.51 -9.32
CA ILE A 66 -17.77 -2.49 -8.21
C ILE A 66 -19.03 -2.39 -7.36
N LYS A 67 -19.53 -3.55 -6.92
CA LYS A 67 -20.64 -3.61 -5.97
C LYS A 67 -20.17 -3.23 -4.58
N MET A 68 -20.87 -2.29 -3.95
CA MET A 68 -20.67 -1.85 -2.56
C MET A 68 -21.93 -2.15 -1.74
N LEU A 69 -21.77 -2.62 -0.50
CA LEU A 69 -22.87 -2.83 0.43
C LEU A 69 -23.19 -1.59 1.26
N LYS A 70 -22.14 -0.81 1.57
CA LYS A 70 -22.22 0.37 2.41
C LYS A 70 -21.07 1.31 2.05
N THR A 71 -21.33 2.60 2.15
CA THR A 71 -20.33 3.68 2.10
C THR A 71 -20.38 4.47 3.39
N CYS A 72 -19.28 5.16 3.73
CA CYS A 72 -19.14 5.93 4.95
C CYS A 72 -18.30 7.19 4.71
N SER A 73 -18.76 8.31 5.25
CA SER A 73 -17.96 9.53 5.30
C SER A 73 -16.72 9.35 6.18
N ASN A 74 -15.79 10.28 6.03
CA ASN A 74 -14.54 10.33 6.79
C ASN A 74 -14.74 10.30 8.32
N GLU A 75 -15.80 10.95 8.80
CA GLU A 75 -16.15 11.01 10.22
C GLU A 75 -16.75 9.70 10.74
N ASN A 76 -17.26 8.84 9.84
CA ASN A 76 -18.03 7.64 10.16
C ASN A 76 -17.38 6.35 9.64
N LEU A 77 -16.08 6.36 9.36
CA LEU A 77 -15.34 5.22 8.80
C LEU A 77 -15.47 3.92 9.63
N ARG A 78 -15.64 4.03 10.96
CA ARG A 78 -15.89 2.87 11.83
C ARG A 78 -17.15 2.11 11.45
N GLU A 79 -18.15 2.79 10.92
CA GLU A 79 -19.38 2.13 10.47
C GLU A 79 -19.19 1.27 9.22
N CYS A 80 -18.08 1.48 8.50
CA CYS A 80 -17.63 0.66 7.38
C CYS A 80 -16.60 -0.39 7.85
N GLY A 81 -16.39 -0.57 9.15
CA GLY A 81 -15.46 -1.56 9.67
C GLY A 81 -14.01 -1.08 9.80
N ILE A 82 -13.73 0.21 9.61
CA ILE A 82 -12.37 0.76 9.62
C ILE A 82 -12.06 1.31 11.02
N GLU A 83 -11.08 0.73 11.71
CA GLU A 83 -10.69 1.16 13.06
C GLU A 83 -9.89 2.48 13.04
N THR A 84 -10.56 3.59 13.40
CA THR A 84 -9.98 4.95 13.41
C THR A 84 -9.56 5.46 14.78
N GLY A 85 -9.68 4.66 15.83
CA GLY A 85 -9.27 5.06 17.17
C GLY A 85 -7.75 5.25 17.27
N THR A 86 -7.34 6.19 18.10
CA THR A 86 -5.92 6.50 18.32
C THR A 86 -5.15 5.26 18.81
N ASN A 87 -4.06 4.90 18.13
CA ASN A 87 -3.18 3.78 18.51
C ASN A 87 -3.89 2.41 18.60
N LYS A 88 -4.95 2.21 17.80
CA LYS A 88 -5.78 1.00 17.79
C LYS A 88 -5.42 -0.03 16.72
N ILE A 89 -4.58 0.33 15.75
CA ILE A 89 -4.05 -0.60 14.76
C ILE A 89 -2.56 -0.84 14.96
N PHE A 90 -2.01 -1.84 14.29
CA PHE A 90 -0.59 -2.17 14.31
C PHE A 90 0.07 -1.96 12.94
N THR A 91 1.26 -1.36 12.94
CA THR A 91 2.14 -1.27 11.77
C THR A 91 2.67 -2.64 11.37
N VAL A 92 3.36 -2.70 10.22
CA VAL A 92 3.98 -3.93 9.71
C VAL A 92 5.02 -4.53 10.68
N ASN A 93 5.62 -3.70 11.53
CA ASN A 93 6.57 -4.08 12.58
C ASN A 93 5.97 -4.06 13.99
N GLU A 94 4.63 -4.20 14.10
CA GLU A 94 3.90 -4.40 15.36
C GLU A 94 3.94 -3.21 16.33
N GLN A 95 4.18 -2.00 15.83
CA GLN A 95 4.04 -0.77 16.60
C GLN A 95 2.61 -0.26 16.53
N ARG A 96 2.13 0.41 17.59
CA ARG A 96 0.80 1.03 17.58
C ARG A 96 0.77 2.21 16.60
N ALA A 97 -0.30 2.30 15.83
CA ALA A 97 -0.56 3.39 14.92
C ALA A 97 -2.05 3.76 14.90
N THR A 98 -2.34 4.88 14.25
CA THR A 98 -3.70 5.35 13.97
C THR A 98 -3.95 5.22 12.47
N MET A 99 -5.14 4.77 12.08
CA MET A 99 -5.54 4.72 10.67
C MET A 99 -5.52 6.13 10.06
N PRO A 100 -4.88 6.32 8.89
CA PRO A 100 -4.96 7.59 8.16
C PRO A 100 -6.41 7.94 7.80
N ILE A 101 -6.76 9.23 7.86
CA ILE A 101 -8.09 9.71 7.46
C ILE A 101 -8.01 10.91 6.48
N THR A 102 -6.86 11.56 6.38
CA THR A 102 -6.57 12.56 5.34
C THR A 102 -5.34 12.16 4.54
N ILE A 103 -5.16 12.75 3.35
CA ILE A 103 -3.95 12.54 2.56
C ILE A 103 -2.69 12.89 3.36
N ASN A 104 -2.73 13.92 4.20
CA ASN A 104 -1.58 14.30 5.03
C ASN A 104 -1.18 13.22 6.05
N ASP A 105 -2.09 12.34 6.45
CA ASP A 105 -1.82 11.27 7.42
C ASP A 105 -1.11 10.06 6.78
N LEU A 106 -1.08 9.97 5.46
CA LEU A 106 -0.48 8.85 4.71
C LEU A 106 1.05 8.80 4.89
N ALA A 107 1.70 9.95 4.80
CA ALA A 107 3.16 10.07 4.80
C ALA A 107 3.64 11.44 5.31
N PRO A 108 4.89 11.55 5.78
CA PRO A 108 5.47 12.85 6.08
C PRO A 108 5.64 13.68 4.80
N ASN A 109 5.45 14.99 4.91
CA ASN A 109 5.69 15.96 3.83
C ASN A 109 4.82 15.75 2.56
N MET A 110 3.58 15.29 2.72
CA MET A 110 2.62 15.22 1.59
C MET A 110 2.36 16.60 0.97
N SER A 111 2.47 17.68 1.73
CA SER A 111 2.38 19.07 1.25
C SER A 111 3.54 19.53 0.35
N LYS A 112 4.55 18.70 0.10
CA LYS A 112 5.63 19.01 -0.86
C LYS A 112 5.24 18.74 -2.32
N GLY A 113 4.17 17.97 -2.55
CA GLY A 113 3.57 17.87 -3.88
C GLY A 113 2.99 19.23 -4.31
N THR A 114 3.05 19.52 -5.60
CA THR A 114 2.51 20.76 -6.17
C THR A 114 1.02 20.65 -6.44
N TYR A 115 0.55 19.45 -6.77
CA TYR A 115 -0.79 19.19 -7.27
C TYR A 115 -1.64 18.41 -6.27
N ILE A 116 -1.04 17.82 -5.24
CA ILE A 116 -1.79 17.16 -4.19
C ILE A 116 -2.36 18.15 -3.17
N ASP A 117 -3.61 17.94 -2.75
CA ASP A 117 -4.17 18.63 -1.59
C ASP A 117 -4.06 17.71 -0.35
N PRO A 118 -3.18 18.03 0.61
CA PRO A 118 -2.98 17.20 1.80
C PRO A 118 -4.20 17.19 2.73
N SER A 119 -5.13 18.15 2.61
CA SER A 119 -6.33 18.23 3.44
C SER A 119 -7.48 17.35 2.96
N GLU A 120 -7.38 16.78 1.75
CA GLU A 120 -8.39 15.88 1.20
C GLU A 120 -8.63 14.68 2.11
N LYS A 121 -9.91 14.44 2.35
CA LYS A 121 -10.39 13.39 3.24
C LYS A 121 -10.55 12.08 2.49
N SER A 122 -10.38 10.99 3.23
CA SER A 122 -10.72 9.67 2.71
C SER A 122 -12.22 9.40 2.74
N TYR A 123 -12.66 8.40 1.98
CA TYR A 123 -14.03 7.90 1.97
C TYR A 123 -14.06 6.38 2.09
N GLY A 124 -14.96 5.87 2.92
CA GLY A 124 -15.04 4.46 3.29
C GLY A 124 -16.06 3.70 2.47
N PHE A 125 -15.81 2.41 2.19
CA PHE A 125 -16.84 1.50 1.66
C PHE A 125 -16.61 0.04 2.08
N VAL A 126 -17.66 -0.77 1.97
CA VAL A 126 -17.66 -2.21 2.29
C VAL A 126 -18.09 -3.00 1.07
N MET A 127 -17.31 -4.01 0.70
CA MET A 127 -17.65 -4.93 -0.39
C MET A 127 -18.53 -6.10 0.09
N PRO A 128 -19.21 -6.83 -0.82
CA PRO A 128 -20.07 -7.97 -0.49
C PRO A 128 -19.42 -9.10 0.32
N ASN A 129 -18.09 -9.22 0.25
CA ASN A 129 -17.30 -10.18 1.02
C ASN A 129 -16.98 -9.69 2.45
N GLY A 130 -17.47 -8.53 2.85
CA GLY A 130 -17.24 -7.93 4.16
C GLY A 130 -15.94 -7.16 4.30
N TYR A 131 -15.13 -7.04 3.24
CA TYR A 131 -13.88 -6.27 3.30
C TYR A 131 -14.17 -4.78 3.33
N SER A 132 -13.44 -4.09 4.21
CA SER A 132 -13.55 -2.66 4.47
C SER A 132 -12.45 -1.91 3.73
N PHE A 133 -12.78 -0.77 3.13
CA PHE A 133 -11.86 0.01 2.31
C PHE A 133 -11.91 1.48 2.69
N ASN A 134 -10.74 2.09 2.88
CA ASN A 134 -10.52 3.50 3.14
C ASN A 134 -9.78 4.11 1.95
N LEU A 135 -10.48 4.86 1.11
CA LEU A 135 -9.98 5.36 -0.17
C LEU A 135 -9.59 6.84 -0.07
N PHE A 136 -8.40 7.16 -0.56
CA PHE A 136 -7.85 8.50 -0.71
C PHE A 136 -7.71 8.79 -2.19
N TYR A 137 -8.22 9.93 -2.64
CA TYR A 137 -8.22 10.31 -4.04
C TYR A 137 -7.59 11.69 -4.25
N ASN A 138 -6.80 11.81 -5.30
CA ASN A 138 -6.19 13.06 -5.74
C ASN A 138 -6.59 13.35 -7.19
N LYS A 139 -7.56 14.25 -7.37
CA LYS A 139 -8.05 14.66 -8.70
C LYS A 139 -7.00 15.34 -9.57
N SER A 140 -5.94 15.86 -8.97
CA SER A 140 -4.90 16.60 -9.69
C SER A 140 -3.67 15.74 -9.96
N CYS A 141 -3.79 14.41 -9.85
CA CYS A 141 -2.66 13.53 -10.10
C CYS A 141 -2.09 13.68 -11.52
N ILE A 142 -0.78 13.50 -11.65
CA ILE A 142 -0.04 13.69 -12.91
C ILE A 142 0.70 12.42 -13.33
N SER A 143 1.00 12.32 -14.63
CA SER A 143 1.84 11.26 -15.19
C SER A 143 3.28 11.29 -14.65
N ASP A 144 3.99 10.19 -14.89
CA ASP A 144 5.39 10.05 -14.49
C ASP A 144 6.31 11.00 -15.28
N ASN A 145 7.32 11.55 -14.61
CA ASN A 145 8.42 12.22 -15.30
C ASN A 145 9.65 11.30 -15.28
N LYS A 146 9.84 10.53 -16.35
CA LYS A 146 10.75 9.38 -16.41
C LYS A 146 12.25 9.72 -16.26
N SER A 147 12.63 10.99 -16.19
CA SER A 147 14.04 11.40 -16.39
C SER A 147 14.57 12.41 -15.38
N SER A 148 13.79 12.83 -14.38
CA SER A 148 14.24 13.83 -13.41
C SER A 148 13.87 13.49 -11.98
N ALA A 149 14.68 13.99 -11.04
CA ALA A 149 14.33 13.94 -9.63
C ALA A 149 13.04 14.72 -9.36
N MET A 150 12.20 14.22 -8.46
CA MET A 150 10.82 14.68 -8.31
C MET A 150 10.19 14.24 -6.98
N PHE A 151 9.04 14.82 -6.65
CA PHE A 151 8.21 14.44 -5.51
C PHE A 151 7.15 13.41 -5.92
N PHE A 152 7.06 12.27 -5.22
CA PHE A 152 6.08 11.22 -5.50
C PHE A 152 4.63 11.66 -5.33
N GLN A 153 4.37 12.54 -4.38
CA GLN A 153 3.08 13.07 -3.95
C GLN A 153 2.08 13.23 -5.10
N ASP A 154 2.45 13.96 -6.14
CA ASP A 154 1.53 14.32 -7.23
C ASP A 154 1.12 13.15 -8.14
N ARG A 155 1.68 11.95 -7.98
CA ARG A 155 1.52 10.81 -8.92
C ARG A 155 0.50 9.80 -8.42
N MET A 156 0.20 9.83 -7.12
CA MET A 156 -0.89 9.08 -6.53
C MET A 156 -2.20 9.65 -7.08
N CYS A 157 -2.95 8.84 -7.83
CA CYS A 157 -4.34 9.15 -8.17
C CYS A 157 -5.27 8.56 -7.11
N LEU A 158 -4.97 7.34 -6.67
CA LEU A 158 -5.67 6.68 -5.57
C LEU A 158 -4.68 5.97 -4.64
N ASN A 159 -4.94 6.04 -3.35
CA ASN A 159 -4.41 5.08 -2.38
C ASN A 159 -5.59 4.50 -1.61
N VAL A 160 -5.66 3.19 -1.51
CA VAL A 160 -6.74 2.48 -0.84
C VAL A 160 -6.12 1.62 0.24
N ILE A 161 -6.47 1.89 1.50
CA ILE A 161 -6.10 1.03 2.63
C ILE A 161 -7.30 0.13 2.91
N TYR A 162 -7.12 -1.17 2.90
CA TYR A 162 -8.20 -2.13 3.14
C TYR A 162 -7.95 -2.94 4.41
N ASP A 163 -9.03 -3.45 4.99
CA ASP A 163 -9.04 -4.32 6.15
C ASP A 163 -9.97 -5.51 5.86
N ILE A 164 -9.41 -6.73 5.88
CA ILE A 164 -10.16 -7.96 5.60
C ILE A 164 -10.81 -8.57 6.85
N ASN A 165 -10.54 -8.01 8.03
CA ASN A 165 -11.03 -8.47 9.32
C ASN A 165 -12.02 -7.47 9.98
N GLY A 166 -12.13 -6.26 9.41
CA GLY A 166 -13.05 -5.21 9.87
C GLY A 166 -12.68 -4.71 11.27
N LEU A 167 -13.65 -4.59 12.19
CA LEU A 167 -13.35 -4.16 13.58
C LEU A 167 -12.86 -5.29 14.50
N SER A 168 -12.62 -6.49 13.95
CA SER A 168 -12.17 -7.64 14.74
C SER A 168 -10.69 -7.49 15.09
N SER A 169 -10.40 -6.79 16.18
CA SER A 169 -9.02 -6.58 16.65
C SER A 169 -8.29 -7.91 16.96
N PRO A 170 -6.94 -7.95 16.83
CA PRO A 170 -6.06 -6.85 16.42
C PRO A 170 -6.00 -6.67 14.91
N ASN A 171 -6.07 -5.43 14.42
CA ASN A 171 -5.85 -5.13 13.01
C ASN A 171 -4.37 -4.74 12.81
N GLN A 172 -3.69 -5.44 11.92
CA GLN A 172 -2.27 -5.32 11.65
C GLN A 172 -1.96 -5.24 10.14
N MET A 173 -1.18 -4.23 9.78
CA MET A 173 -0.62 -4.08 8.44
C MET A 173 0.23 -5.30 8.05
N GLY A 174 -0.07 -5.89 6.89
CA GLY A 174 0.60 -7.08 6.39
C GLY A 174 0.02 -8.41 6.88
N LYS A 175 -1.05 -8.38 7.70
CA LYS A 175 -1.80 -9.57 8.13
C LYS A 175 -3.29 -9.48 7.79
N ASP A 176 -3.92 -8.36 8.08
CA ASP A 176 -5.34 -8.13 7.79
C ASP A 176 -5.58 -6.74 7.17
N ILE A 177 -4.71 -5.77 7.47
CA ILE A 177 -4.64 -4.50 6.77
C ILE A 177 -3.64 -4.60 5.62
N GLY A 178 -4.04 -4.12 4.45
CA GLY A 178 -3.16 -3.94 3.30
C GLY A 178 -3.49 -2.66 2.54
N PHE A 179 -2.81 -2.44 1.41
CA PHE A 179 -3.10 -1.29 0.55
C PHE A 179 -2.99 -1.62 -0.93
N VAL A 180 -3.63 -0.78 -1.74
CA VAL A 180 -3.50 -0.71 -3.20
C VAL A 180 -3.27 0.76 -3.56
N THR A 181 -2.27 1.03 -4.39
CA THR A 181 -2.02 2.37 -4.91
C THR A 181 -2.21 2.36 -6.42
N VAL A 182 -2.98 3.31 -6.94
CA VAL A 182 -3.10 3.58 -8.37
C VAL A 182 -2.31 4.85 -8.69
N LEU A 183 -1.33 4.68 -9.57
CA LEU A 183 -0.46 5.74 -10.05
C LEU A 183 -0.86 6.12 -11.47
N TYR A 184 -0.74 7.42 -11.76
CA TYR A 184 -0.91 8.03 -13.07
C TYR A 184 -2.36 8.06 -13.60
N PRO A 185 -2.77 9.18 -14.22
CA PRO A 185 -4.19 9.40 -14.55
C PRO A 185 -4.66 8.66 -15.81
N ASN A 186 -3.76 8.44 -16.78
CA ASN A 186 -4.12 7.89 -18.09
C ASN A 186 -4.16 6.36 -18.06
N SER A 187 -5.22 5.74 -18.60
CA SER A 187 -5.39 4.28 -18.70
C SER A 187 -4.25 3.52 -19.39
N ILE A 188 -3.43 4.18 -20.22
CA ILE A 188 -2.24 3.59 -20.88
C ILE A 188 -1.04 3.52 -19.94
N GLU A 189 -0.83 4.56 -19.13
CA GLU A 189 0.31 4.67 -18.20
C GLU A 189 -0.04 4.22 -16.78
N MET A 190 -1.33 4.09 -16.49
CA MET A 190 -1.86 3.74 -15.19
C MET A 190 -1.20 2.46 -14.69
N HIS A 191 -0.72 2.52 -13.46
CA HIS A 191 -0.12 1.37 -12.82
C HIS A 191 -0.74 1.18 -11.44
N THR A 192 -1.23 -0.03 -11.19
CA THR A 192 -1.84 -0.39 -9.91
C THR A 192 -0.93 -1.39 -9.21
N VAL A 193 -0.49 -1.06 -8.00
CA VAL A 193 0.46 -1.85 -7.23
C VAL A 193 -0.05 -2.09 -5.81
N ALA A 194 0.28 -3.26 -5.25
CA ALA A 194 -0.05 -3.64 -3.89
C ALA A 194 1.07 -4.51 -3.29
N PRO A 195 2.28 -3.95 -3.10
CA PRO A 195 3.40 -4.71 -2.57
C PRO A 195 3.11 -5.18 -1.15
N ASN A 196 3.40 -6.46 -0.85
CA ASN A 196 3.45 -6.93 0.52
C ASN A 196 4.87 -6.74 1.07
N VAL A 197 5.00 -5.74 1.92
CA VAL A 197 6.28 -5.18 2.35
C VAL A 197 6.83 -5.97 3.52
N TYR A 198 8.10 -6.39 3.42
CA TYR A 198 8.78 -7.08 4.51
C TYR A 198 8.98 -6.14 5.71
N LYS A 199 8.76 -6.65 6.92
CA LYS A 199 8.71 -5.84 8.14
C LYS A 199 10.04 -5.26 8.61
N VAL A 200 11.18 -5.72 8.08
CA VAL A 200 12.52 -5.33 8.52
C VAL A 200 13.31 -4.70 7.37
N ASN A 201 14.06 -3.64 7.67
CA ASN A 201 15.05 -3.10 6.75
C ASN A 201 16.20 -4.08 6.55
N SER A 202 16.75 -4.13 5.35
CA SER A 202 18.05 -4.77 5.13
C SER A 202 19.19 -3.95 5.76
N SER A 203 20.36 -4.58 5.86
CA SER A 203 21.62 -3.84 5.88
C SER A 203 21.79 -3.02 4.60
N ASP A 204 22.72 -2.06 4.60
CA ASP A 204 23.05 -1.30 3.40
C ASP A 204 23.45 -2.23 2.25
N ALA A 205 22.90 -1.93 1.08
CA ALA A 205 23.07 -2.68 -0.15
C ALA A 205 23.21 -1.71 -1.31
N ASN A 206 23.73 -2.17 -2.44
CA ASN A 206 23.71 -1.40 -3.68
C ASN A 206 22.85 -2.13 -4.71
N PHE A 207 22.65 -1.53 -5.88
CA PHE A 207 21.76 -2.07 -6.91
C PHE A 207 22.10 -3.52 -7.30
N TYR A 208 23.39 -3.86 -7.33
CA TYR A 208 23.86 -5.19 -7.73
C TYR A 208 23.72 -6.24 -6.64
N THR A 209 23.87 -5.86 -5.37
CA THR A 209 23.77 -6.80 -4.24
C THR A 209 22.34 -6.95 -3.71
N ALA A 210 21.48 -5.95 -3.95
CA ALA A 210 20.12 -5.89 -3.45
C ALA A 210 19.25 -7.12 -3.80
N PRO A 211 19.23 -7.63 -5.05
CA PRO A 211 18.42 -8.82 -5.39
C PRO A 211 18.79 -10.05 -4.54
N SER A 212 20.09 -10.25 -4.30
CA SER A 212 20.57 -11.38 -3.50
C SER A 212 20.17 -11.31 -2.02
N ILE A 213 19.95 -10.09 -1.50
CA ILE A 213 19.52 -9.87 -0.12
C ILE A 213 18.04 -10.23 0.02
N CYS A 214 17.20 -9.78 -0.91
CA CYS A 214 15.78 -10.12 -0.89
C CYS A 214 15.54 -11.62 -1.13
N ALA A 215 16.28 -12.23 -2.06
CA ALA A 215 16.16 -13.67 -2.35
C ALA A 215 16.49 -14.57 -1.13
N LYS A 216 17.28 -14.09 -0.16
CA LYS A 216 17.56 -14.84 1.09
C LYS A 216 16.36 -14.91 2.03
N LEU A 217 15.35 -14.04 1.85
CA LEU A 217 14.12 -14.07 2.63
C LEU A 217 13.14 -15.13 2.09
N GLY A 218 13.22 -15.44 0.80
CA GLY A 218 12.34 -16.36 0.09
C GLY A 218 12.37 -16.09 -1.42
N ALA A 219 11.95 -17.07 -2.22
CA ALA A 219 11.95 -16.96 -3.68
C ALA A 219 10.95 -15.92 -4.21
N GLU A 220 9.93 -15.60 -3.41
CA GLU A 220 8.89 -14.62 -3.68
C GLU A 220 9.31 -13.18 -3.37
N TYR A 221 10.41 -12.97 -2.65
CA TYR A 221 10.86 -11.63 -2.26
C TYR A 221 11.74 -11.01 -3.32
N LYS A 222 11.40 -9.78 -3.72
CA LYS A 222 12.17 -8.96 -4.66
C LYS A 222 12.49 -7.58 -4.07
N VAL A 223 13.41 -6.90 -4.73
CA VAL A 223 13.65 -5.46 -4.53
C VAL A 223 12.49 -4.69 -5.15
N PRO A 224 11.87 -3.74 -4.44
CA PRO A 224 10.73 -2.98 -4.97
C PRO A 224 11.11 -2.20 -6.23
N GLU A 225 10.22 -2.22 -7.20
CA GLU A 225 10.27 -1.33 -8.37
C GLU A 225 9.92 0.10 -7.94
N LYS A 226 10.14 1.07 -8.84
CA LYS A 226 9.94 2.51 -8.56
C LYS A 226 8.53 2.77 -8.02
N ASP A 227 7.54 2.17 -8.66
CA ASP A 227 6.14 2.40 -8.37
C ASP A 227 5.68 1.67 -7.09
N GLU A 228 6.25 0.49 -6.81
CA GLU A 228 6.07 -0.17 -5.51
C GLU A 228 6.67 0.68 -4.38
N LEU A 229 7.81 1.33 -4.65
CA LEU A 229 8.45 2.24 -3.70
C LEU A 229 7.63 3.52 -3.48
N MET A 230 6.98 4.04 -4.52
CA MET A 230 5.98 5.11 -4.40
C MET A 230 4.82 4.69 -3.50
N ALA A 231 4.25 3.50 -3.74
CA ALA A 231 3.16 2.96 -2.94
C ALA A 231 3.55 2.76 -1.47
N MET A 232 4.80 2.34 -1.22
CA MET A 232 5.35 2.26 0.14
C MET A 232 5.40 3.65 0.81
N TYR A 233 5.77 4.71 0.09
CA TYR A 233 5.75 6.06 0.63
C TYR A 233 4.35 6.53 1.03
N PHE A 234 3.33 6.31 0.20
CA PHE A 234 1.94 6.67 0.56
C PHE A 234 1.38 5.85 1.73
N ASN A 235 2.12 4.86 2.21
CA ASN A 235 1.76 4.06 3.38
C ASN A 235 2.89 4.09 4.42
N PHE A 236 3.70 5.16 4.41
CA PHE A 236 4.92 5.32 5.22
C PHE A 236 4.68 5.03 6.70
N ASN A 237 3.60 5.58 7.26
CA ASN A 237 3.29 5.46 8.68
C ASN A 237 2.90 4.02 9.07
N LEU A 238 2.08 3.36 8.24
CA LEU A 238 1.68 1.96 8.45
C LEU A 238 2.83 0.98 8.25
N LEU A 239 3.76 1.33 7.37
CA LEU A 239 4.96 0.56 7.11
C LEU A 239 6.10 0.89 8.08
N ASN A 240 6.03 1.98 8.84
CA ASN A 240 7.13 2.48 9.67
C ASN A 240 8.46 2.56 8.90
N LEU A 241 8.45 3.33 7.82
CA LEU A 241 9.64 3.62 7.02
C LEU A 241 10.51 4.66 7.74
N ASN A 242 11.85 4.60 7.59
CA ASN A 242 12.76 5.48 8.34
C ASN A 242 14.16 5.65 7.71
N SER A 243 14.29 5.46 6.40
CA SER A 243 15.58 5.49 5.72
C SER A 243 15.43 5.73 4.22
N ASP A 244 16.51 6.02 3.52
CA ASP A 244 16.48 6.05 2.07
C ASP A 244 16.44 4.62 1.52
N TYR A 245 15.59 4.40 0.53
CA TYR A 245 15.33 3.07 -0.02
C TYR A 245 15.68 2.99 -1.50
N LEU A 246 16.36 1.91 -1.87
CA LEU A 246 16.68 1.61 -3.26
C LEU A 246 15.51 0.97 -4.01
N SER A 247 15.47 1.23 -5.31
CA SER A 247 14.61 0.55 -6.26
C SER A 247 15.40 -0.37 -7.21
N SER A 248 14.74 -1.41 -7.71
CA SER A 248 15.22 -2.25 -8.82
C SER A 248 15.06 -1.59 -10.19
N THR A 249 14.33 -0.47 -10.29
CA THR A 249 14.12 0.22 -11.56
C THR A 249 15.37 1.00 -11.98
N SER A 250 16.01 0.54 -13.05
CA SER A 250 17.14 1.20 -13.69
C SER A 250 16.71 2.43 -14.48
N ILE A 251 17.51 3.50 -14.44
CA ILE A 251 17.34 4.66 -15.33
C ILE A 251 18.23 4.47 -16.55
N ASP A 252 19.50 4.18 -16.30
CA ASP A 252 20.53 3.93 -17.32
C ASP A 252 21.54 2.89 -16.81
N ASN A 253 22.71 2.79 -17.43
CA ASN A 253 23.73 1.80 -17.05
C ASN A 253 24.36 2.08 -15.67
N GLU A 254 24.40 3.33 -15.21
CA GLU A 254 25.08 3.78 -14.00
C GLU A 254 24.13 4.09 -12.85
N THR A 255 22.89 4.45 -13.15
CA THR A 255 21.93 4.95 -12.18
C THR A 255 20.64 4.12 -12.11
N SER A 256 20.10 4.04 -10.91
CA SER A 256 18.78 3.51 -10.59
C SER A 256 17.99 4.54 -9.79
N TRP A 257 16.72 4.26 -9.57
CA TRP A 257 15.91 5.09 -8.69
C TRP A 257 16.16 4.78 -7.21
N ALA A 258 16.16 5.83 -6.38
CA ALA A 258 16.10 5.72 -4.93
C ALA A 258 15.16 6.78 -4.36
N MET A 259 14.49 6.45 -3.27
CA MET A 259 13.55 7.33 -2.58
C MET A 259 14.10 7.77 -1.23
N GLY A 260 14.07 9.07 -0.97
CA GLY A 260 14.23 9.64 0.35
C GLY A 260 12.94 9.55 1.15
N SER A 261 12.90 8.73 2.21
CA SER A 261 11.63 8.38 2.86
C SER A 261 10.96 9.55 3.56
N ASN A 262 11.73 10.52 4.06
CA ASN A 262 11.16 11.63 4.83
C ASN A 262 10.49 12.68 3.95
N SER A 263 10.80 12.74 2.65
CA SER A 263 10.31 13.80 1.76
C SER A 263 9.48 13.29 0.59
N GLY A 264 9.46 11.98 0.33
CA GLY A 264 8.88 11.44 -0.91
C GLY A 264 9.67 11.83 -2.16
N TRP A 265 10.90 12.33 -1.98
CA TRP A 265 11.77 12.72 -3.08
C TRP A 265 12.40 11.50 -3.70
N ILE A 266 12.18 11.30 -4.99
CA ILE A 266 12.88 10.30 -5.80
C ILE A 266 13.97 10.97 -6.62
N THR A 267 15.14 10.33 -6.70
CA THR A 267 16.29 10.84 -7.43
C THR A 267 17.03 9.73 -8.16
N PRO A 268 17.69 10.04 -9.29
CA PRO A 268 18.75 9.17 -9.80
C PRO A 268 19.79 8.93 -8.70
N TYR A 269 20.19 7.67 -8.57
CA TYR A 269 21.11 7.19 -7.56
C TYR A 269 22.12 6.24 -8.19
N LEU A 270 23.40 6.41 -7.88
CA LEU A 270 24.45 5.56 -8.43
C LEU A 270 24.24 4.11 -8.00
N LYS A 271 24.24 3.18 -8.96
CA LYS A 271 24.05 1.75 -8.72
C LYS A 271 25.10 1.13 -7.80
N THR A 272 26.27 1.77 -7.68
CA THR A 272 27.37 1.37 -6.80
C THR A 272 27.23 1.91 -5.38
N ARG A 273 26.40 2.93 -5.16
CA ARG A 273 26.22 3.57 -3.86
C ARG A 273 25.27 2.74 -2.97
N GLY A 274 25.61 2.64 -1.69
CA GLY A 274 24.84 1.90 -0.71
C GLY A 274 23.64 2.69 -0.16
N ALA A 275 22.49 2.04 -0.04
CA ALA A 275 21.32 2.51 0.71
C ALA A 275 20.54 1.31 1.26
N ARG A 276 19.52 1.56 2.09
CA ARG A 276 18.72 0.47 2.66
C ARG A 276 17.73 -0.09 1.65
N LEU A 277 17.24 -1.29 1.93
CA LEU A 277 16.14 -1.93 1.20
C LEU A 277 15.05 -2.32 2.17
N ARG A 278 13.84 -2.39 1.65
CA ARG A 278 12.75 -3.13 2.27
C ARG A 278 12.08 -3.95 1.18
N CYS A 279 12.34 -5.26 1.21
CA CYS A 279 11.92 -6.18 0.16
C CYS A 279 10.40 -6.32 0.12
N VAL A 280 9.87 -6.69 -1.04
CA VAL A 280 8.43 -6.83 -1.28
C VAL A 280 8.12 -8.18 -1.93
N LYS A 281 6.89 -8.67 -1.76
CA LYS A 281 6.31 -9.83 -2.45
C LYS A 281 4.92 -9.53 -3.01
#